data_AF-A0A543FW04-F1
#
_entry.id   AF-A0A543FW04-F1
#
_cell.length_a   1.000
_cell.length_b   1.000
_cell.length_c   1.000
_cell.angle_alpha   90.00
_cell.angle_beta   90.00
_cell.angle_gamma   90.00
#
_symmetry.space_group_name_H-M   'P 1'
#
loop_
_entity.id
_entity.type
_entity.pdbx_description
1 polymer ?
#
loop_
_entity_poly.entity_id
_entity_poly.type
_entity_poly.pdbx_seq_one_letter_code
_entity_poly.pdbx_strand_id
1 'polypeptide(L)' 'MKNVVMAHWFCGDCDVEGRDFAAEPTCWNCGGDVTVTARPTVPMDHRAADGAA' A
#
# COMPACT_ATOMS: atom_id res chain seq x y z
N MET A 1 0.11 -13.23 18.14
CA MET A 1 -0.04 -12.91 16.71
C MET A 1 0.79 -11.67 16.41
N LYS A 2 1.61 -11.68 15.37
CA LYS A 2 2.41 -10.49 14.98
C LYS A 2 1.64 -9.73 13.90
N ASN A 3 1.65 -8.41 13.98
CA ASN A 3 0.94 -7.52 13.05
C ASN A 3 1.89 -6.53 12.39
N VAL A 4 1.49 -5.97 11.25
CA VAL A 4 2.20 -4.92 10.49
C VAL A 4 1.23 -3.84 10.04
N VAL A 5 1.73 -2.64 9.81
CA VAL A 5 0.95 -1.56 9.19
C VAL A 5 1.07 -1.65 7.68
N MET A 6 -0.05 -1.60 6.98
CA MET A 6 -0.14 -1.52 5.53
C MET A 6 -0.65 -0.14 5.14
N ALA A 7 -0.08 0.48 4.13
CA ALA A 7 -0.62 1.70 3.52
C ALA A 7 -1.65 1.32 2.47
N HIS A 8 -2.81 1.96 2.49
CA HIS A 8 -3.73 2.03 1.36
C HIS A 8 -3.62 3.42 0.75
N TRP A 9 -3.59 3.50 -0.57
CA TRP A 9 -3.37 4.76 -1.26
C TRP A 9 -4.14 4.85 -2.57
N PHE A 10 -4.33 6.08 -3.03
CA PHE A 10 -4.93 6.42 -4.31
C PHE A 10 -4.02 7.38 -5.08
N CYS A 11 -3.81 7.11 -6.37
CA CYS A 11 -3.10 7.98 -7.30
C CYS A 11 -4.12 8.77 -8.12
N GLY A 12 -4.16 10.10 -7.94
CA GLY A 12 -5.09 10.96 -8.66
C GLY A 12 -4.79 11.10 -10.16
N ASP A 13 -3.52 11.00 -10.56
CA ASP A 13 -3.12 11.12 -11.97
C ASP A 13 -3.49 9.88 -12.80
N CYS A 14 -3.41 8.71 -12.17
CA CYS A 14 -3.69 7.43 -12.82
C CYS A 14 -5.10 6.90 -12.55
N ASP A 15 -5.82 7.48 -11.59
CA ASP A 15 -7.10 6.98 -11.09
C ASP A 15 -7.04 5.50 -10.66
N VAL A 16 -5.96 5.14 -9.95
CA VAL A 16 -5.75 3.77 -9.44
C VAL A 16 -5.51 3.76 -7.94
N GLU A 17 -5.96 2.67 -7.31
CA GLU A 17 -5.71 2.37 -5.92
C GLU A 17 -4.60 1.32 -5.79
N GLY A 18 -3.93 1.35 -4.64
CA GLY A 18 -2.94 0.36 -4.30
C GLY A 18 -2.77 0.21 -2.81
N ARG A 19 -2.06 -0.86 -2.45
CA ARG A 19 -1.75 -1.19 -1.07
C ARG A 19 -0.37 -1.81 -1.01
N ASP A 20 0.44 -1.36 -0.07
CA ASP A 20 1.76 -1.92 0.17
C ASP A 20 2.21 -1.62 1.61
N PHE A 21 3.42 -2.08 1.98
CA PHE A 21 3.97 -1.90 3.32
C PHE A 21 5.02 -0.79 3.39
N ALA A 22 5.14 0.05 2.36
CA ALA A 22 6.02 1.21 2.40
C ALA A 22 5.44 2.27 3.35
N ALA A 23 6.34 2.93 4.09
CA ALA A 23 5.95 4.07 4.89
C ALA A 23 5.45 5.21 3.98
N GLU A 24 6.19 5.46 2.91
CA GLU A 24 5.92 6.46 1.88
C GLU A 24 5.70 5.71 0.55
N PRO A 25 4.46 5.30 0.23
CA PRO A 25 4.18 4.60 -1.02
C PRO A 25 4.22 5.56 -2.22
N THR A 26 4.48 5.01 -3.40
CA THR A 26 4.39 5.69 -4.69
C THR A 26 3.52 4.88 -5.63
N CYS A 27 2.93 5.51 -6.64
CA CYS A 27 2.08 4.81 -7.58
C CYS A 27 2.90 3.77 -8.38
N TRP A 28 2.49 2.50 -8.38
CA TRP A 28 3.16 1.46 -9.15
C TRP A 28 3.08 1.69 -10.67
N ASN A 29 2.08 2.45 -11.15
CA ASN A 29 1.84 2.66 -12.57
C ASN A 29 2.67 3.82 -13.15
N CYS A 30 2.71 4.96 -12.47
CA CYS A 30 3.41 6.16 -12.96
C CYS A 30 4.62 6.59 -12.13
N GLY A 31 4.86 5.97 -10.97
CA GLY A 31 5.90 6.38 -10.02
C GLY A 31 5.61 7.70 -9.29
N GLY A 32 4.45 8.32 -9.53
CA GLY A 32 4.06 9.59 -8.93
C GLY A 32 3.60 9.48 -7.47
N ASP A 33 3.41 10.66 -6.87
CA ASP A 33 2.92 10.80 -5.50
C ASP A 33 1.49 10.27 -5.38
N VAL A 34 1.17 9.74 -4.20
CA VAL A 34 -0.14 9.17 -3.89
C VAL A 34 -0.72 9.78 -2.63
N THR A 35 -2.05 9.81 -2.55
CA THR A 35 -2.75 10.16 -1.32
C THR A 35 -2.95 8.88 -0.50
N VAL A 36 -2.36 8.81 0.69
CA VAL A 36 -2.63 7.71 1.63
C VAL A 36 -4.03 7.88 2.21
N THR A 37 -4.89 6.88 2.00
CA THR A 37 -6.30 6.91 2.41
C THR A 37 -6.53 6.18 3.73
N ALA A 38 -5.71 5.17 4.05
CA ALA A 38 -5.77 4.46 5.31
C ALA A 38 -4.43 3.80 5.68
N ARG A 39 -4.24 3.53 6.98
CA ARG A 39 -3.10 2.76 7.50
C ARG A 39 -3.56 1.65 8.47
N PRO A 40 -4.27 0.62 7.98
CA PRO A 40 -4.69 -0.48 8.84
C PRO A 40 -3.51 -1.27 9.40
N THR A 41 -3.72 -1.83 10.58
CA THR A 41 -2.86 -2.88 11.14
C THR A 41 -3.42 -4.23 10.68
N VAL A 42 -2.62 -5.00 9.95
CA VAL A 42 -2.99 -6.32 9.42
C VAL A 42 -2.11 -7.41 10.02
N PRO A 43 -2.58 -8.67 10.11
CA PRO A 43 -1.73 -9.75 10.59
C PRO A 43 -0.56 -10.02 9.61
N MET A 44 0.60 -10.44 10.13
CA MET A 44 1.85 -10.54 9.35
C MET A 44 1.83 -11.56 8.21
N ASP A 45 0.96 -12.56 8.27
CA ASP A 45 0.76 -13.55 7.21
C ASP A 45 0.20 -12.93 5.92
N HIS A 46 -0.59 -11.87 6.02
CA HIS A 46 -1.08 -11.11 4.85
C HIS A 46 0.05 -10.47 4.04
N ARG A 47 1.17 -10.09 4.67
CA ARG A 47 2.32 -9.50 3.97
C ARG A 47 2.97 -10.43 2.96
N ALA A 48 2.92 -11.73 3.19
CA ALA A 48 3.50 -12.71 2.27
C ALA A 48 2.66 -12.86 0.98
N ALA A 49 1.37 -12.53 1.03
CA ALA A 49 0.47 -12.64 -0.12
C ALA A 49 0.56 -11.44 -1.07
N ASP A 50 0.79 -10.24 -0.54
CA ASP A 50 0.78 -8.99 -1.31
C ASP A 50 2.17 -8.57 -1.84
N GLY A 51 3.25 -9.25 -1.43
CA GLY A 51 4.64 -8.96 -1.85
C GLY A 51 5.11 -9.67 -3.11
N ALA A 52 4.22 -10.37 -3.83
CA ALA A 52 4.53 -11.08 -5.07
C ALA A 52 3.92 -10.34 -6.28
N ALA A 53 4.49 -9.18 -6.61
CA ALA A 53 4.26 -8.49 -7.87
C ALA A 53 5.56 -7.80 -8.30
#